data_AF-A0A2C9LGH7-F1
#
_entry.id   AF-A0A2C9LGH7-F1
#
_cell.length_a   1.000
_cell.length_b   1.000
_cell.length_c   1.000
_cell.angle_alpha   90.00
_cell.angle_beta   90.00
_cell.angle_gamma   90.00
#
_symmetry.space_group_name_H-M   'P 1'
#
loop_
_entity.id
_entity.type
_entity.pdbx_description
1 polymer ?
#
loop_
_entity_poly.entity_id
_entity_poly.type
_entity_poly.pdbx_seq_one_letter_code
_entity_poly.pdbx_strand_id
1 'polypeptide(L)'
;MVGCDLFNFEGKKYVLLVDYFSKFIDVKELSQETTSDIIEAMKSIFACHGIPRKLRSDSGPQFASREFLNFCKSYGIEHEMSSPYFQNSNGEAERAIQTVKKLWKKSEDKFLSLLDYRTTPLTNINLSPAQLLMGR
;
A
#
# COMPACT_ATOMS: atom_id res chain seq x y z
N MET A 1 -9.67 5.91 1.53
CA MET A 1 -9.59 4.45 1.80
C MET A 1 -8.24 4.02 1.30
N VAL A 2 -7.49 3.28 2.10
CA VAL A 2 -6.17 2.77 1.71
C VAL A 2 -6.32 1.29 1.41
N GLY A 3 -5.82 0.82 0.27
CA GLY A 3 -5.64 -0.61 0.02
C GLY A 3 -4.23 -1.02 0.38
N CYS A 4 -4.07 -2.25 0.84
CA CYS A 4 -2.78 -2.88 1.02
C CYS A 4 -2.74 -4.26 0.39
N ASP A 5 -1.54 -4.65 -0.03
CA ASP A 5 -1.26 -5.97 -0.58
C ASP A 5 0.23 -6.30 -0.43
N LEU A 6 0.55 -7.59 -0.45
CA LEU A 6 1.91 -8.10 -0.37
C LEU A 6 2.40 -8.52 -1.74
N PHE A 7 3.67 -8.25 -2.05
CA PHE A 7 4.24 -8.72 -3.31
C PHE A 7 5.71 -9.07 -3.21
N ASN A 8 6.13 -9.94 -4.13
CA ASN A 8 7.51 -10.32 -4.32
C ASN A 8 8.11 -9.62 -5.55
N PHE A 9 9.34 -9.13 -5.42
CA PHE A 9 10.13 -8.58 -6.52
C PHE A 9 11.63 -8.81 -6.26
N GLU A 10 12.32 -9.43 -7.23
CA GLU A 10 13.77 -9.72 -7.16
C GLU A 10 14.19 -10.48 -5.87
N GLY A 11 13.42 -11.50 -5.49
CA GLY A 11 13.70 -12.31 -4.29
C GLY A 11 13.42 -11.62 -2.96
N LYS A 12 12.93 -10.37 -2.98
CA LYS A 12 12.55 -9.60 -1.80
C LYS A 12 11.04 -9.47 -1.68
N LYS A 13 10.58 -9.32 -0.45
CA LYS A 13 9.17 -9.23 -0.05
C LYS A 13 8.85 -7.80 0.33
N TYR A 14 7.65 -7.35 -0.02
CA TYR A 14 7.24 -5.97 0.21
C TYR A 14 5.77 -5.91 0.63
N VAL A 15 5.45 -4.95 1.47
CA VAL A 15 4.09 -4.46 1.67
C VAL A 15 3.89 -3.18 0.85
N LEU A 16 2.80 -3.14 0.10
CA LEU A 16 2.36 -1.96 -0.64
C LEU A 16 1.12 -1.40 0.02
N LEU A 17 1.08 -0.08 0.21
CA LEU A 17 -0.12 0.69 0.55
C LEU A 17 -0.42 1.66 -0.59
N VAL A 18 -1.69 1.79 -0.96
CA VAL A 18 -2.15 2.78 -1.93
C VAL A 18 -3.37 3.51 -1.41
N ASP A 19 -3.32 4.84 -1.38
CA ASP A 19 -4.52 5.63 -1.15
C ASP A 19 -5.38 5.70 -2.42
N TYR A 20 -6.64 5.28 -2.32
CA TYR A 20 -7.51 5.12 -3.49
C TYR A 20 -7.87 6.44 -4.17
N PHE A 21 -7.83 7.55 -3.43
CA PHE A 21 -8.18 8.86 -3.95
C PHE A 21 -7.00 9.50 -4.67
N SER A 22 -5.90 9.69 -3.96
CA SER A 22 -4.68 10.33 -4.48
C SER A 22 -3.88 9.44 -5.41
N LYS A 23 -4.09 8.11 -5.37
CA LYS A 23 -3.21 7.09 -5.98
C LYS A 23 -1.79 7.14 -5.45
N PHE A 24 -1.57 7.71 -4.27
CA PHE A 24 -0.26 7.74 -3.64
C PHE A 24 0.11 6.33 -3.21
N ILE A 25 1.30 5.86 -3.65
CA ILE A 25 1.79 4.51 -3.38
C ILE A 25 2.95 4.59 -2.39
N ASP A 26 2.84 3.86 -1.29
CA ASP A 26 3.93 3.54 -0.38
C ASP A 26 4.33 2.07 -0.48
N VAL A 27 5.63 1.84 -0.42
CA VAL A 27 6.21 0.49 -0.47
C VAL A 27 7.27 0.38 0.60
N LYS A 28 7.20 -0.69 1.38
CA LYS A 28 8.22 -1.05 2.36
C LYS A 28 8.69 -2.47 2.13
N GLU A 29 10.01 -2.65 2.08
CA GLU A 29 10.62 -3.97 2.11
C GLU A 29 10.37 -4.60 3.47
N LEU A 30 9.98 -5.87 3.45
CA LEU A 30 9.74 -6.67 4.63
C LEU A 30 10.97 -7.54 4.89
N SER A 31 11.38 -7.59 6.15
CA SER A 31 12.44 -8.52 6.58
C SER A 31 11.92 -9.96 6.55
N GLN A 32 10.64 -10.15 6.88
CA GLN A 32 9.93 -11.43 6.91
C GLN A 32 8.45 -11.21 6.56
N GLU A 33 7.72 -12.26 6.18
CA GLU A 33 6.28 -12.16 5.86
C GLU A 33 5.36 -12.41 7.08
N THR A 34 5.85 -12.04 8.27
CA THR A 34 5.08 -12.19 9.51
C THR A 34 4.13 -11.02 9.72
N THR A 35 3.04 -11.25 10.45
CA THR A 35 2.08 -10.18 10.77
C THR A 35 2.75 -9.00 11.49
N SER A 36 3.66 -9.26 12.43
CA SER A 36 4.35 -8.22 13.19
C SER A 36 5.23 -7.33 12.31
N ASP A 37 5.96 -7.91 11.37
CA ASP A 37 6.81 -7.17 10.41
C ASP A 37 5.95 -6.27 9.49
N ILE A 38 4.79 -6.78 9.04
CA ILE A 38 3.83 -6.01 8.25
C ILE A 38 3.27 -4.85 9.09
N ILE A 39 2.86 -5.09 10.33
CA ILE A 39 2.34 -4.04 11.22
C ILE A 39 3.39 -2.95 11.42
N GLU A 40 4.66 -3.31 11.67
CA GLU A 40 5.72 -2.34 11.90
C GLU A 40 6.00 -1.50 10.65
N ALA A 41 6.03 -2.13 9.47
CA ALA A 41 6.13 -1.44 8.20
C ALA A 41 4.95 -0.45 8.01
N MET A 42 3.72 -0.87 8.30
CA MET A 42 2.53 -0.01 8.21
C MET A 42 2.55 1.14 9.20
N LYS A 43 2.96 0.92 10.45
CA LYS A 43 3.14 1.98 11.45
C LYS A 43 4.11 3.04 10.97
N SER A 44 5.22 2.64 10.34
CA SER A 44 6.19 3.59 9.78
C SER A 44 5.58 4.47 8.68
N ILE A 45 4.70 3.92 7.84
CA ILE A 45 3.97 4.67 6.81
C ILE A 45 2.94 5.60 7.46
N PHE A 46 2.17 5.10 8.44
CA PHE A 46 1.16 5.88 9.15
C PHE A 46 1.76 7.02 9.98
N ALA A 47 3.00 6.89 10.46
CA ALA A 47 3.70 7.98 11.12
C ALA A 47 3.97 9.18 10.18
N CYS A 48 4.08 8.93 8.87
CA CYS A 48 4.30 9.98 7.87
C CYS A 48 3.00 10.62 7.38
N HIS A 49 1.93 9.82 7.20
CA HIS A 49 0.71 10.26 6.50
C HIS A 49 -0.52 10.39 7.42
N GLY A 50 -0.43 9.88 8.64
CA GLY A 50 -1.56 9.67 9.53
C GLY A 50 -2.20 8.28 9.37
N ILE A 51 -3.10 7.96 10.30
CA ILE A 51 -3.81 6.68 10.34
C ILE A 51 -4.99 6.72 9.37
N PRO A 52 -5.14 5.74 8.45
CA PRO A 52 -6.28 5.72 7.54
C PRO A 52 -7.55 5.33 8.28
N ARG A 53 -8.68 5.96 7.93
CA ARG A 53 -10.00 5.58 8.46
C ARG A 53 -10.40 4.15 8.08
N LYS A 54 -10.16 3.77 6.82
CA LYS A 54 -10.51 2.47 6.24
C LYS A 54 -9.28 1.88 5.56
N LEU A 55 -8.98 0.63 5.89
CA LEU A 55 -7.94 -0.17 5.27
C LEU A 55 -8.58 -1.37 4.58
N ARG A 56 -8.24 -1.60 3.31
CA ARG A 56 -8.65 -2.78 2.56
C ARG A 56 -7.45 -3.69 2.32
N SER A 57 -7.59 -4.98 2.54
CA SER A 57 -6.56 -5.98 2.22
C SER A 57 -7.14 -7.14 1.45
N ASP A 58 -6.28 -8.02 0.96
CA ASP A 58 -6.70 -9.36 0.59
C ASP A 58 -7.10 -10.19 1.84
N SER A 59 -7.65 -11.40 1.60
CA SER A 59 -7.93 -12.37 2.67
C SER A 59 -6.69 -13.18 3.09
N GLY A 60 -5.49 -12.61 2.95
CA GLY A 60 -4.24 -13.24 3.35
C GLY A 60 -4.22 -13.57 4.86
N PRO A 61 -3.58 -14.68 5.27
CA PRO A 61 -3.58 -15.12 6.67
C PRO A 61 -2.96 -14.09 7.63
N GLN A 62 -2.03 -13.27 7.15
CA GLN A 62 -1.42 -12.18 7.92
C GLN A 62 -2.47 -11.14 8.31
N PHE A 63 -3.32 -10.73 7.36
CA PHE A 63 -4.36 -9.72 7.57
C PHE A 63 -5.57 -10.28 8.34
N ALA A 64 -5.83 -11.58 8.24
CA ALA A 64 -6.88 -12.25 9.02
C ALA A 64 -6.46 -12.61 10.46
N SER A 65 -5.17 -12.43 10.80
CA SER A 65 -4.64 -12.84 12.10
C SER A 65 -5.18 -11.98 13.25
N ARG A 66 -5.32 -12.57 14.44
CA ARG A 66 -5.79 -11.86 15.65
C ARG A 66 -4.90 -10.67 16.00
N GLU A 67 -3.61 -10.78 15.77
CA GLU A 67 -2.65 -9.70 15.97
C GLU A 67 -2.96 -8.50 15.07
N PHE A 68 -3.20 -8.73 13.78
CA PHE A 68 -3.56 -7.68 12.84
C PHE A 68 -4.91 -7.03 13.16
N LEU A 69 -5.91 -7.83 13.49
CA LEU A 69 -7.23 -7.31 13.89
C LEU A 69 -7.15 -6.45 15.15
N ASN A 70 -6.34 -6.86 16.13
CA ASN A 70 -6.10 -6.06 17.35
C ASN A 70 -5.38 -4.75 17.03
N PHE A 71 -4.38 -4.79 16.14
CA PHE A 71 -3.70 -3.59 15.65
C PHE A 71 -4.69 -2.61 15.02
N CYS A 72 -5.48 -3.05 14.05
CA CYS A 72 -6.50 -2.22 13.40
C CYS A 72 -7.47 -1.62 14.42
N LYS A 73 -7.97 -2.44 15.37
CA LYS A 73 -8.86 -1.96 16.44
C LYS A 73 -8.20 -0.89 17.32
N SER A 74 -6.95 -1.10 17.73
CA SER A 74 -6.22 -0.14 18.59
C SER A 74 -5.91 1.18 17.90
N TYR A 75 -5.72 1.16 16.59
CA TYR A 75 -5.50 2.36 15.77
C TYR A 75 -6.81 2.99 15.27
N GLY A 76 -7.97 2.39 15.58
CA GLY A 76 -9.27 2.87 15.10
C GLY A 76 -9.49 2.70 13.59
N ILE A 77 -8.80 1.74 12.98
CA ILE A 77 -8.88 1.43 11.56
C ILE A 77 -10.05 0.48 11.31
N GLU A 78 -10.95 0.87 10.42
CA GLU A 78 -11.98 -0.02 9.88
C GLU A 78 -11.33 -0.91 8.80
N HIS A 79 -11.07 -2.18 9.15
CA HIS A 79 -10.42 -3.14 8.26
C HIS A 79 -11.46 -3.93 7.45
N GLU A 80 -11.36 -3.85 6.13
CA GLU A 80 -12.21 -4.55 5.17
C GLU A 80 -11.37 -5.58 4.39
N MET A 81 -11.64 -6.88 4.56
CA MET A 81 -11.00 -7.91 3.74
C MET A 81 -11.78 -8.15 2.46
N SER A 82 -11.08 -8.29 1.33
CA SER A 82 -11.72 -8.71 0.08
C SER A 82 -12.23 -10.16 0.23
N SER A 83 -13.51 -10.37 -0.05
CA SER A 83 -14.10 -11.72 -0.04
C SER A 83 -13.49 -12.57 -1.17
N PRO A 84 -13.35 -13.90 -1.00
CA PRO A 84 -12.93 -14.81 -2.06
C PRO A 84 -13.79 -14.72 -3.33
N TYR A 85 -15.08 -14.35 -3.18
CA TYR A 85 -16.01 -14.16 -4.30
C TYR A 85 -15.89 -12.78 -4.98
N PHE A 86 -15.18 -11.85 -4.35
CA PHE A 86 -14.94 -10.48 -4.82
C PHE A 86 -13.46 -10.14 -4.77
N GLN A 87 -12.59 -11.02 -5.29
CA GLN A 87 -11.14 -10.79 -5.41
C GLN A 87 -10.83 -9.45 -6.11
N ASN A 88 -11.68 -9.02 -7.06
CA ASN A 88 -11.59 -7.72 -7.73
C ASN A 88 -11.70 -6.50 -6.80
N SER A 89 -12.11 -6.64 -5.54
CA SER A 89 -12.30 -5.51 -4.63
C SER A 89 -11.00 -4.88 -4.09
N ASN A 90 -9.87 -5.61 -4.16
CA ASN A 90 -8.52 -5.08 -3.88
C ASN A 90 -7.76 -4.65 -5.16
N GLY A 91 -8.46 -4.54 -6.30
CA GLY A 91 -7.82 -4.33 -7.60
C GLY A 91 -6.98 -3.05 -7.73
N GLU A 92 -7.19 -2.04 -6.89
CA GLU A 92 -6.31 -0.87 -6.87
C GLU A 92 -4.93 -1.16 -6.30
N ALA A 93 -4.83 -1.99 -5.24
CA ALA A 93 -3.55 -2.43 -4.70
C ALA A 93 -2.80 -3.31 -5.72
N GLU A 94 -3.51 -4.21 -6.41
CA GLU A 94 -2.95 -5.03 -7.49
C GLU A 94 -2.42 -4.18 -8.65
N ARG A 95 -3.18 -3.16 -9.08
CA ARG A 95 -2.75 -2.19 -10.12
C ARG A 95 -1.53 -1.38 -9.67
N ALA A 96 -1.50 -0.98 -8.40
CA ALA A 96 -0.36 -0.28 -7.82
C ALA A 96 0.89 -1.19 -7.82
N ILE A 97 0.77 -2.47 -7.46
CA ILE A 97 1.87 -3.45 -7.55
C ILE A 97 2.37 -3.55 -8.99
N GLN A 98 1.49 -3.66 -9.97
CA GLN A 98 1.90 -3.71 -11.39
C GLN A 98 2.65 -2.45 -11.81
N THR A 99 2.23 -1.28 -11.32
CA THR A 99 2.90 0.00 -11.58
C THR A 99 4.30 0.02 -10.97
N VAL A 100 4.44 -0.33 -9.69
CA VAL A 100 5.73 -0.40 -9.00
C VAL A 100 6.68 -1.38 -9.69
N LYS A 101 6.21 -2.58 -10.03
CA LYS A 101 7.03 -3.57 -10.75
C LYS A 101 7.49 -3.08 -12.12
N LYS A 102 6.68 -2.29 -12.83
CA LYS A 102 7.08 -1.69 -14.12
C LYS A 102 8.12 -0.58 -13.93
N LEU A 103 7.99 0.24 -12.90
CA LEU A 103 8.96 1.29 -12.55
C LEU A 103 10.31 0.68 -12.18
N TRP A 104 10.31 -0.28 -11.26
CA TRP A 104 11.53 -0.94 -10.77
C TRP A 104 12.22 -1.82 -11.80
N LYS A 105 11.51 -2.32 -12.82
CA LYS A 105 12.15 -3.00 -13.97
C LYS A 105 12.94 -2.05 -14.87
N LYS A 106 12.69 -0.75 -14.79
CA LYS A 106 13.29 0.27 -15.66
C LYS A 106 14.28 1.19 -14.94
N SER A 107 14.40 1.06 -13.61
CA SER A 107 15.24 1.92 -12.78
C SER A 107 15.99 1.07 -11.76
N GLU A 108 17.31 1.25 -11.69
CA GLU A 108 18.14 0.67 -10.64
C GLU A 108 17.84 1.32 -9.28
N ASP A 109 17.52 2.63 -9.28
CA ASP A 109 17.09 3.35 -8.08
C ASP A 109 15.57 3.23 -7.90
N LYS A 110 15.19 2.34 -6.98
CA LYS A 110 13.79 2.06 -6.60
C LYS A 110 13.13 3.24 -5.90
N PHE A 111 13.89 4.05 -5.15
CA PHE A 111 13.34 5.19 -4.43
C PHE A 111 13.13 6.37 -5.36
N LEU A 112 14.09 6.64 -6.25
CA LEU A 112 13.95 7.70 -7.25
C LEU A 112 12.78 7.43 -8.18
N SER A 113 12.61 6.20 -8.66
CA SER A 113 11.47 5.85 -9.53
C SER A 113 10.10 5.95 -8.83
N LEU A 114 10.04 5.70 -7.50
CA LEU A 114 8.83 5.97 -6.72
C LEU A 114 8.58 7.47 -6.54
N LEU A 115 9.64 8.25 -6.30
CA LEU A 115 9.56 9.72 -6.23
C LEU A 115 9.00 10.28 -7.53
N ASP A 116 9.57 9.89 -8.68
CA ASP A 116 9.13 10.31 -10.01
C ASP A 116 7.64 10.04 -10.21
N TYR A 117 7.16 8.84 -9.86
CA TYR A 117 5.73 8.51 -9.93
C TYR A 117 4.88 9.44 -9.05
N ARG A 118 5.30 9.66 -7.80
CA ARG A 118 4.54 10.46 -6.82
C ARG A 118 4.45 11.94 -7.21
N THR A 119 5.42 12.45 -7.97
CA THR A 119 5.47 13.86 -8.42
C THR A 119 5.02 14.06 -9.86
N THR A 120 4.76 12.99 -10.62
CA THR A 120 4.26 13.09 -12.00
C THR A 120 2.74 13.20 -12.01
N PRO A 121 2.15 14.18 -12.72
CA PRO A 121 0.70 14.31 -12.84
C PRO A 121 0.01 13.05 -13.39
N LEU A 122 -1.09 12.66 -12.75
CA LEU A 122 -1.95 11.59 -13.24
C LEU A 122 -2.70 12.05 -14.49
N THR A 123 -2.78 11.16 -15.48
CA THR A 123 -3.54 11.39 -16.71
C THR A 123 -4.99 11.76 -16.37
N ASN A 124 -5.53 12.79 -17.03
CA ASN A 124 -6.88 13.35 -16.85
C ASN A 124 -7.14 14.15 -15.57
N ILE A 125 -6.29 14.06 -14.54
CA ILE A 125 -6.44 14.86 -13.31
C ILE A 125 -5.50 16.07 -13.33
N ASN A 126 -4.36 15.97 -14.03
CA ASN A 126 -3.31 16.98 -14.11
C ASN A 126 -2.75 17.42 -12.74
N LEU A 127 -2.92 16.56 -11.73
CA LEU A 127 -2.29 16.66 -10.42
C LEU A 127 -1.56 15.35 -10.13
N SER A 128 -0.42 15.45 -9.46
CA SER A 128 0.35 14.28 -9.06
C SER A 128 -0.23 13.62 -7.80
N PRO A 129 0.09 12.35 -7.54
CA PRO A 129 -0.32 11.69 -6.31
C PRO A 129 0.07 12.44 -5.03
N ALA A 130 1.27 13.03 -5.00
CA ALA A 130 1.75 13.80 -3.85
C ALA A 130 0.93 15.08 -3.64
N GLN A 131 0.57 15.78 -4.72
CA GLN A 131 -0.29 16.97 -4.68
C GLN A 131 -1.68 16.64 -4.13
N LEU A 132 -2.30 15.58 -4.65
CA LEU A 132 -3.61 15.11 -4.20
C LEU A 132 -3.62 14.69 -2.73
N LEU A 133 -2.56 14.00 -2.26
CA LEU A 133 -2.47 13.53 -0.89
C LEU A 133 -2.18 14.68 0.09
N MET A 134 -1.26 15.58 -0.27
CA MET A 134 -0.77 16.64 0.62
C MET A 134 -1.56 17.95 0.52
N GLY A 135 -2.50 18.05 -0.43
CA GLY A 135 -3.29 19.25 -0.69
C GLY A 135 -2.44 20.43 -1.19
N ARG A 136 -1.43 20.14 -2.03
CA ARG A 136 -0.47 21.11 -2.57
C ARG A 136 -0.45 21.10 -4.09
#